data_AF-A0A914N1J7-F1
#
_entry.id   AF-A0A914N1J7-F1
#
_cell.length_a   1.000
_cell.length_b   1.000
_cell.length_c   1.000
_cell.angle_alpha   90.00
_cell.angle_beta   90.00
_cell.angle_gamma   90.00
#
_symmetry.space_group_name_H-M   'P 1'
#
loop_
_entity.id
_entity.type
_entity.pdbx_description
1 polymer ?
#
loop_
_entity_poly.entity_id
_entity_poly.type
_entity_poly.pdbx_seq_one_letter_code
_entity_poly.pdbx_strand_id
1 'polypeptide(L)'
;MIEVLFVLYLNKEVLVSLCYFDTQNRLVVGVNKAAAIGTGRKKESGSDVSGQEVSIRISAFSAEGVEIGRQKSAWTKANPTGEVQFNDAQASFQISRHELEECGIQVEMFGLNNSAWPPLLRRKQKIGTLMLSDRRENDCSSSADAQAHWQEMIQGMGLTLDKWHLLN
;
A
#
# COMPACT_ATOMS: atom_id res chain seq x y z
N MET A 1 -32.58 -22.26 -6.91
CA MET A 1 -31.72 -21.50 -7.85
C MET A 1 -31.31 -20.24 -7.11
N ILE A 2 -30.28 -20.34 -6.27
CA ILE A 2 -29.79 -19.25 -5.45
C ILE A 2 -28.74 -18.57 -6.32
N GLU A 3 -29.10 -17.45 -6.95
CA GLU A 3 -28.10 -16.52 -7.48
C GLU A 3 -27.27 -16.08 -6.29
N VAL A 4 -26.09 -16.67 -6.19
CA VAL A 4 -25.14 -16.34 -5.15
C VAL A 4 -24.71 -14.92 -5.44
N LEU A 5 -25.24 -14.01 -4.62
CA LEU A 5 -24.90 -12.60 -4.52
C LEU A 5 -23.45 -12.45 -4.02
N PHE A 6 -22.47 -13.10 -4.66
CA PHE A 6 -21.04 -12.88 -4.44
C PHE A 6 -20.60 -11.67 -5.28
N VAL A 7 -21.18 -10.50 -5.01
CA VAL A 7 -20.37 -9.29 -5.05
C VAL A 7 -19.63 -9.30 -3.71
N LEU A 8 -18.61 -10.16 -3.62
CA LEU A 8 -17.63 -10.03 -2.55
C LEU A 8 -17.13 -8.59 -2.64
N TYR A 9 -17.29 -7.85 -1.55
CA TYR A 9 -16.47 -6.70 -1.27
C TYR A 9 -15.02 -7.21 -1.30
N LEU A 10 -14.42 -7.19 -2.48
CA LEU A 10 -13.02 -7.56 -2.67
C LEU A 10 -12.23 -6.48 -1.95
N ASN A 11 -11.77 -6.82 -0.75
CA ASN A 11 -10.92 -5.93 0.01
C ASN A 11 -9.63 -5.74 -0.77
N LYS A 12 -9.22 -4.49 -0.93
CA LYS A 12 -8.03 -4.16 -1.72
C LYS A 12 -6.81 -4.46 -0.88
N GLU A 13 -5.86 -5.19 -1.45
CA GLU A 13 -4.71 -5.69 -0.71
C GLU A 13 -3.40 -5.33 -1.41
N VAL A 14 -2.35 -5.16 -0.61
CA VAL A 14 -0.98 -4.90 -1.06
C VAL A 14 -0.01 -5.89 -0.42
N LEU A 15 0.92 -6.40 -1.23
CA LEU A 15 2.05 -7.21 -0.74
C LEU A 15 3.20 -6.26 -0.39
N VAL A 16 3.44 -6.08 0.90
CA VAL A 16 4.48 -5.20 1.44
C VAL A 16 5.70 -6.03 1.81
N SER A 17 6.88 -5.55 1.43
CA SER A 17 8.17 -6.05 1.88
C SER A 17 8.77 -5.10 2.92
N LEU A 18 9.27 -5.65 4.03
CA LEU A 18 9.95 -4.91 5.08
C LEU A 18 11.30 -5.55 5.41
N CYS A 19 12.33 -4.72 5.53
CA CYS A 19 13.66 -5.15 5.95
C CYS A 19 14.38 -4.03 6.70
N TYR A 20 14.98 -4.34 7.84
CA TYR A 20 15.78 -3.39 8.60
C TYR A 20 17.22 -3.85 8.75
N PHE A 21 18.15 -3.04 8.26
CA PHE A 21 19.58 -3.25 8.37
C PHE A 21 20.14 -2.48 9.56
N ASP A 22 20.27 -3.15 10.70
CA ASP A 22 20.72 -2.56 11.97
C ASP A 22 22.11 -1.90 11.85
N THR A 23 23.07 -2.58 11.21
CA THR A 23 24.42 -2.03 11.00
C THR A 23 24.47 -0.79 10.10
N GLN A 24 23.40 -0.54 9.34
CA GLN A 24 23.30 0.59 8.42
C GLN A 24 22.30 1.64 8.88
N ASN A 25 21.60 1.42 10.02
CA ASN A 25 20.47 2.24 10.47
C ASN A 25 19.49 2.54 9.32
N ARG A 26 19.08 1.49 8.60
CA ARG A 26 18.33 1.62 7.35
C ARG A 26 17.12 0.72 7.31
N LEU A 27 15.95 1.32 7.13
CA LEU A 27 14.69 0.65 6.85
C LEU A 27 14.42 0.67 5.35
N VAL A 28 14.21 -0.50 4.76
CA VAL A 28 13.76 -0.67 3.37
C VAL A 28 12.33 -1.17 3.36
N VAL A 29 11.47 -0.48 2.60
CA VAL A 29 10.05 -0.80 2.43
C VAL A 29 9.76 -0.93 0.96
N GLY A 30 9.13 -2.02 0.54
CA GLY A 30 8.65 -2.21 -0.83
C GLY A 30 7.17 -2.55 -0.88
N VAL A 31 6.53 -2.21 -1.99
CA VAL A 31 5.22 -2.76 -2.37
C VAL A 31 5.41 -3.48 -3.68
N ASN A 32 5.33 -4.81 -3.65
CA ASN A 32 5.65 -5.64 -4.81
C ASN A 32 4.42 -5.85 -5.70
N LYS A 33 3.26 -6.04 -5.08
CA LYS A 33 2.01 -6.38 -5.75
C LYS A 33 0.81 -5.72 -5.08
N ALA A 34 -0.26 -5.55 -5.85
CA ALA A 34 -1.59 -5.27 -5.35
C ALA A 34 -2.61 -6.18 -6.02
N ALA A 35 -3.69 -6.50 -5.29
CA ALA A 35 -4.78 -7.32 -5.78
C ALA A 35 -6.13 -6.62 -5.56
N ALA A 36 -7.20 -7.16 -6.17
CA ALA A 36 -8.56 -6.63 -6.04
C ALA A 36 -8.73 -5.18 -6.52
N ILE A 37 -7.94 -4.75 -7.51
CA ILE A 37 -8.00 -3.41 -8.09
C ILE A 37 -8.97 -3.40 -9.27
N GLY A 38 -10.03 -2.58 -9.18
CA GLY A 38 -10.91 -2.30 -10.32
C GLY A 38 -11.96 -3.38 -10.65
N THR A 39 -12.09 -4.44 -9.84
CA THR A 39 -13.02 -5.56 -10.08
C THR A 39 -14.52 -5.24 -9.86
N GLY A 40 -14.87 -3.98 -9.55
CA GLY A 40 -16.21 -3.57 -9.12
C GLY A 40 -17.11 -2.93 -10.19
N ARG A 41 -16.71 -2.83 -11.46
CA ARG A 41 -17.57 -2.21 -12.50
C ARG A 41 -17.51 -2.96 -13.83
N LYS A 42 -18.29 -4.04 -13.95
CA LYS A 42 -18.92 -4.33 -15.24
C LYS A 42 -19.93 -3.21 -15.48
N LYS A 43 -19.58 -2.21 -16.30
CA LYS A 43 -20.63 -1.38 -16.92
C LYS A 43 -21.41 -2.30 -17.87
N GLU A 44 -22.72 -2.36 -17.71
CA GLU A 44 -23.66 -3.10 -18.59
C GLU A 44 -23.56 -2.68 -20.08
N SER A 45 -22.84 -1.59 -20.39
CA SER A 45 -22.49 -1.20 -21.75
C SER A 45 -21.02 -1.53 -22.05
N GLY A 46 -20.73 -2.78 -22.41
CA GLY A 46 -19.71 -3.25 -23.37
C GLY A 46 -18.29 -2.63 -23.44
N SER A 47 -17.88 -1.78 -22.51
CA SER A 47 -16.53 -1.23 -22.46
C SER A 47 -15.77 -1.92 -21.34
N ASP A 48 -14.81 -2.76 -21.72
CA ASP A 48 -13.86 -3.38 -20.79
C ASP A 48 -13.31 -2.32 -19.84
N VAL A 49 -13.69 -2.38 -18.56
CA VAL A 49 -13.01 -1.61 -17.49
C VAL A 49 -11.77 -2.41 -17.07
N SER A 50 -10.95 -2.79 -18.04
CA SER A 50 -9.60 -3.25 -17.82
C SER A 50 -8.67 -2.03 -17.89
N GLY A 51 -7.83 -1.83 -16.88
CA GLY A 51 -6.79 -0.79 -16.92
C GLY A 51 -7.01 0.42 -16.00
N GLN A 52 -7.54 0.20 -14.80
CA GLN A 52 -7.39 1.21 -13.74
C GLN A 52 -5.89 1.45 -13.50
N GLU A 53 -5.45 2.70 -13.70
CA GLU A 53 -4.08 3.12 -13.42
C GLU A 53 -3.96 3.42 -11.93
N VAL A 54 -2.97 2.80 -11.29
CA VAL A 54 -2.69 2.98 -9.86
C VAL A 54 -1.24 3.39 -9.60
N SER A 55 -1.01 4.07 -8.49
CA SER A 55 0.32 4.47 -8.01
C SER A 55 0.37 4.33 -6.50
N ILE A 56 1.54 3.94 -5.99
CA ILE A 56 1.83 3.80 -4.57
C ILE A 56 2.61 5.02 -4.10
N ARG A 57 2.31 5.48 -2.90
CA ARG A 57 3.17 6.38 -2.13
C ARG A 57 3.55 5.67 -0.83
N ILE A 58 4.84 5.67 -0.53
CA ILE A 58 5.39 5.21 0.75
C ILE A 58 5.94 6.45 1.44
N SER A 59 5.38 6.83 2.58
CA SER A 59 5.86 7.94 3.42
C SER A 59 6.30 7.40 4.78
N ALA A 60 7.39 7.94 5.31
CA ALA A 60 7.86 7.66 6.66
C ALA A 60 7.60 8.86 7.56
N PHE A 61 7.25 8.61 8.81
CA PHE A 61 6.91 9.62 9.81
C PHE A 61 7.71 9.42 11.09
N SER A 62 8.16 10.53 11.69
CA SER A 62 8.83 10.55 12.99
C SER A 62 7.84 10.29 14.14
N ALA A 63 8.38 10.25 15.36
CA ALA A 63 7.59 10.10 16.56
C ALA A 63 6.56 11.24 16.77
N GLU A 64 6.86 12.43 16.27
CA GLU A 64 6.02 13.63 16.35
C GLU A 64 5.01 13.71 15.20
N GLY A 65 4.99 12.72 14.30
CA GLY A 65 4.14 12.72 13.11
C GLY A 65 4.66 13.58 11.96
N VAL A 66 5.94 13.96 11.96
CA VAL A 66 6.56 14.73 10.88
C VAL A 66 7.00 13.80 9.76
N GLU A 67 6.65 14.09 8.49
CA GLU A 67 7.11 13.31 7.33
C GLU A 67 8.64 13.44 7.19
N ILE A 68 9.37 12.36 7.42
CA ILE A 68 10.84 12.30 7.31
C ILE A 68 11.29 11.95 5.88
N GLY A 69 10.41 11.36 5.07
CA GLY A 69 10.70 11.03 3.70
C GLY A 69 9.52 10.42 2.98
N ARG A 70 9.56 10.43 1.64
CA ARG A 70 8.56 9.77 0.82
C ARG A 70 9.11 9.30 -0.53
N GLN A 71 8.55 8.21 -1.03
CA GLN A 71 8.74 7.69 -2.37
C GLN A 71 7.38 7.56 -3.06
N LYS A 72 7.32 7.78 -4.36
CA LYS A 72 6.13 7.49 -5.18
C LYS A 72 6.52 6.59 -6.34
N SER A 73 5.72 5.58 -6.61
CA SER A 73 5.85 4.76 -7.82
C SER A 73 5.30 5.51 -9.04
N ALA A 74 5.72 5.08 -10.23
CA ALA A 74 5.04 5.39 -11.47
C ALA A 74 3.59 4.89 -11.46
N TRP A 75 2.76 5.47 -12.33
CA TRP A 75 1.42 4.98 -12.59
C TRP A 75 1.49 3.69 -13.39
N THR A 76 0.90 2.63 -12.86
CA THR A 76 0.89 1.29 -13.45
C THR A 76 -0.54 0.84 -13.69
N LYS A 77 -0.81 0.27 -14.86
CA LYS A 77 -2.14 -0.28 -15.19
C LYS A 77 -2.33 -1.62 -14.50
N ALA A 78 -3.48 -1.78 -13.86
CA ALA A 78 -3.92 -3.10 -13.43
C ALA A 78 -4.19 -4.01 -14.63
N ASN A 79 -3.83 -5.28 -14.49
CA ASN A 79 -4.14 -6.29 -15.49
C ASN A 79 -5.66 -6.62 -15.49
N PRO A 80 -6.16 -7.40 -16.46
CA PRO A 80 -7.57 -7.75 -16.52
C PRO A 80 -8.09 -8.55 -15.32
N THR A 81 -7.22 -9.20 -14.56
CA THR A 81 -7.59 -9.95 -13.34
C THR A 81 -7.67 -9.05 -12.10
N GLY A 82 -7.34 -7.76 -12.22
CA GLY A 82 -7.37 -6.80 -11.12
C GLY A 82 -6.12 -6.82 -10.24
N GLU A 83 -5.04 -7.43 -10.72
CA GLU A 83 -3.73 -7.43 -10.07
C GLU A 83 -2.79 -6.40 -10.69
N VAL A 84 -1.84 -5.92 -9.89
CA VAL A 84 -0.80 -4.97 -10.31
C VAL A 84 0.53 -5.44 -9.76
N GLN A 85 1.58 -5.38 -10.57
CA GLN A 85 2.96 -5.55 -10.12
C GLN A 85 3.67 -4.22 -10.19
N PHE A 86 4.38 -3.85 -9.12
CA PHE A 86 5.16 -2.63 -9.06
C PHE A 86 6.64 -2.98 -9.07
N ASN A 87 7.39 -2.36 -9.99
CA ASN A 87 8.84 -2.58 -10.10
C ASN A 87 9.66 -1.47 -9.43
N ASP A 88 9.03 -0.34 -9.09
CA ASP A 88 9.67 0.88 -8.62
C ASP A 88 9.08 1.42 -7.30
N ALA A 89 8.15 0.67 -6.67
CA ALA A 89 7.52 1.05 -5.41
C ALA A 89 8.37 0.59 -4.20
N GLN A 90 9.62 1.04 -4.13
CA GLN A 90 10.51 0.77 -3.01
C GLN A 90 11.12 2.06 -2.46
N ALA A 91 11.15 2.19 -1.14
CA ALA A 91 11.74 3.30 -0.41
C ALA A 91 12.80 2.81 0.58
N SER A 92 13.81 3.62 0.79
CA SER A 92 14.84 3.41 1.82
C SER A 92 14.90 4.64 2.70
N PHE A 93 14.82 4.44 4.01
CA PHE A 93 14.85 5.49 5.02
C PHE A 93 16.01 5.27 5.98
N GLN A 94 16.72 6.34 6.30
CA GLN A 94 17.78 6.33 7.31
C GLN A 94 17.13 6.52 8.68
N ILE A 95 16.95 5.44 9.43
CA ILE A 95 16.23 5.38 10.70
C ILE A 95 17.06 4.55 11.67
N SER A 96 17.48 5.15 12.80
CA SER A 96 18.20 4.43 13.84
C SER A 96 17.31 3.41 14.56
N ARG A 97 17.93 2.47 15.27
CA ARG A 97 17.20 1.43 15.99
C ARG A 97 16.23 2.01 17.02
N HIS A 98 16.62 3.09 17.70
CA HIS A 98 15.78 3.80 18.66
C HIS A 98 14.57 4.46 17.97
N GLU A 99 14.79 5.17 16.87
CA GLU A 99 13.72 5.82 16.11
C GLU A 99 12.75 4.80 15.49
N LEU A 100 13.21 3.58 15.19
CA LEU A 100 12.41 2.53 14.58
C LEU A 100 11.21 2.10 15.46
N GLU A 101 11.36 2.16 16.79
CA GLU A 101 10.29 1.82 17.73
C GLU A 101 9.17 2.87 17.74
N GLU A 102 9.49 4.11 17.39
CA GLU A 102 8.57 5.24 17.45
C GLU A 102 8.10 5.74 16.09
N CYS A 103 8.78 5.35 15.01
CA CYS A 103 8.41 5.79 13.66
C CYS A 103 7.21 5.02 13.10
N GLY A 104 6.70 5.50 11.98
CA GLY A 104 5.65 4.82 11.24
C GLY A 104 5.80 4.98 9.74
N ILE A 105 5.39 3.95 9.01
CA ILE A 105 5.35 3.95 7.56
C ILE A 105 3.90 3.94 7.10
N GLN A 106 3.55 4.93 6.27
CA GLN A 106 2.27 4.99 5.61
C GLN A 106 2.42 4.58 4.15
N VAL A 107 1.64 3.58 3.75
CA VAL A 107 1.48 3.17 2.36
C VAL A 107 0.12 3.65 1.87
N GLU A 108 0.10 4.56 0.89
CA GLU A 108 -1.12 5.04 0.25
C GLU A 108 -1.18 4.53 -1.18
N MET A 109 -2.34 4.00 -1.56
CA MET A 109 -2.62 3.68 -2.96
C MET A 109 -3.54 4.73 -3.56
N PHE A 110 -3.24 5.13 -4.79
CA PHE A 110 -4.03 6.06 -5.57
C PHE A 110 -4.44 5.46 -6.90
N GLY A 111 -5.62 5.84 -7.37
CA GLY A 111 -6.13 5.50 -8.69
C GLY A 111 -6.41 6.77 -9.50
N LEU A 112 -6.35 6.66 -10.82
CA LEU A 112 -6.92 7.67 -11.71
C LEU A 112 -8.38 7.36 -12.00
N ASN A 113 -9.24 8.34 -11.75
CA ASN A 113 -10.63 8.24 -12.17
C ASN A 113 -10.73 8.47 -13.68
N ASN A 114 -10.84 7.39 -14.44
CA ASN A 114 -11.01 7.40 -15.90
C ASN A 114 -12.45 7.70 -16.34
N SER A 115 -13.41 7.84 -15.41
CA SER A 115 -14.80 8.16 -15.75
C SER A 115 -15.10 9.66 -15.84
N ALA A 116 -14.11 10.52 -15.61
CA ALA A 116 -14.26 11.96 -15.77
C ALA A 116 -14.15 12.34 -17.25
N TRP A 117 -15.20 12.96 -17.80
CA TRP A 117 -15.19 13.60 -19.11
C TRP A 117 -15.25 15.12 -18.91
N PRO A 118 -14.37 15.91 -19.55
CA PRO A 118 -13.30 15.51 -20.47
C PRO A 118 -12.11 14.78 -19.81
N PRO A 119 -11.34 13.96 -20.56
CA PRO A 119 -10.17 13.20 -20.06
C PRO A 119 -9.06 14.04 -19.43
N LEU A 120 -9.08 15.36 -19.67
CA LEU A 120 -8.18 16.33 -19.06
C LEU A 120 -8.46 16.56 -17.56
N LEU A 121 -9.60 16.06 -17.06
CA LEU A 121 -10.00 16.12 -15.65
C LEU A 121 -9.81 14.78 -14.92
N ARG A 122 -8.89 13.91 -15.38
CA ARG A 122 -8.52 12.70 -14.63
C ARG A 122 -8.08 13.09 -13.23
N ARG A 123 -8.94 12.79 -12.25
CA ARG A 123 -8.69 13.13 -10.86
C ARG A 123 -8.02 11.95 -10.18
N LYS A 124 -6.89 12.24 -9.53
CA LYS A 124 -6.26 11.34 -8.57
C LYS A 124 -7.21 11.12 -7.40
N GLN A 125 -7.56 9.87 -7.13
CA GLN A 125 -8.40 9.45 -6.01
C GLN A 125 -7.61 8.49 -5.11
N LYS A 126 -7.70 8.68 -3.78
CA LYS A 126 -7.15 7.72 -2.82
C LYS A 126 -7.99 6.46 -2.83
N ILE A 127 -7.34 5.32 -3.07
CA ILE A 127 -7.95 3.99 -3.10
C ILE A 127 -8.04 3.41 -1.70
N GLY A 128 -6.99 3.62 -0.91
CA GLY A 128 -6.91 3.21 0.49
C GLY A 128 -5.54 3.49 1.08
N THR A 129 -5.38 3.19 2.36
CA THR A 129 -4.17 3.44 3.16
C THR A 129 -3.86 2.27 4.07
N LEU A 130 -2.57 2.07 4.32
CA LEU A 130 -2.04 1.14 5.30
C LEU A 130 -1.03 1.89 6.18
N MET A 131 -1.09 1.67 7.48
CA MET A 131 -0.10 2.17 8.44
C MET A 131 0.66 0.98 9.03
N LEU A 132 1.98 1.05 9.03
CA LEU A 132 2.89 0.07 9.61
C LEU A 132 3.70 0.77 10.69
N SER A 133 3.45 0.43 11.95
CA SER A 133 4.16 0.99 13.10
C SER A 133 3.97 0.09 14.31
N ASP A 134 4.80 0.28 15.34
CA ASP A 134 4.60 -0.39 16.63
C ASP A 134 3.66 0.38 17.57
N ARG A 135 3.25 1.59 17.18
CA ARG A 135 2.47 2.48 18.05
C ARG A 135 1.08 1.90 18.31
N ARG A 136 0.82 1.58 19.57
CA ARG A 136 -0.54 1.33 20.07
C ARG A 136 -1.28 2.65 20.17
N GLU A 137 -2.30 2.78 19.32
CA GLU A 137 -3.35 3.82 19.19
C GLU A 137 -3.27 5.08 20.07
N ASN A 138 -3.39 6.27 19.45
CA ASN A 138 -4.70 6.93 19.52
C ASN A 138 -5.22 7.59 18.22
N ASP A 139 -4.45 7.69 17.13
CA ASP A 139 -4.92 8.46 15.94
C ASP A 139 -4.62 7.88 14.54
N CYS A 140 -3.83 6.80 14.44
CA CYS A 140 -3.51 6.14 13.15
C CYS A 140 -3.32 4.63 13.36
N SER A 141 -4.41 3.89 13.58
CA SER A 141 -4.35 2.47 13.97
C SER A 141 -3.77 1.59 12.85
N SER A 142 -2.54 1.12 13.05
CA SER A 142 -1.99 -0.02 12.32
C SER A 142 -2.83 -1.26 12.67
N SER A 143 -3.25 -2.05 11.69
CA SER A 143 -3.97 -3.29 11.98
C SER A 143 -3.07 -4.24 12.79
N ALA A 144 -3.66 -5.18 13.54
CA ALA A 144 -2.90 -6.16 14.30
C ALA A 144 -1.89 -6.94 13.42
N ASP A 145 -2.28 -7.26 12.19
CA ASP A 145 -1.41 -7.92 11.20
C ASP A 145 -0.25 -7.02 10.75
N ALA A 146 -0.51 -5.73 10.56
CA ALA A 146 0.49 -4.74 10.19
C ALA A 146 1.50 -4.49 11.32
N GLN A 147 1.04 -4.43 12.58
CA GLN A 147 1.90 -4.35 13.75
C GLN A 147 2.73 -5.63 13.91
N ALA A 148 2.14 -6.81 13.73
CA ALA A 148 2.88 -8.08 13.76
C ALA A 148 3.97 -8.14 12.68
N HIS A 149 3.67 -7.66 11.46
CA HIS A 149 4.66 -7.57 10.40
C HIS A 149 5.83 -6.64 10.76
N TRP A 150 5.53 -5.50 11.38
CA TRP A 150 6.54 -4.56 11.87
C TRP A 150 7.44 -5.19 12.94
N GLN A 151 6.83 -5.85 13.92
CA GLN A 151 7.55 -6.54 15.00
C GLN A 151 8.46 -7.65 14.51
N GLU A 152 7.97 -8.48 13.60
CA GLU A 152 8.80 -9.54 13.01
C GLU A 152 9.98 -8.96 12.23
N MET A 153 9.81 -7.82 11.54
CA MET A 153 10.92 -7.16 10.85
C MET A 153 11.98 -6.65 11.82
N ILE A 154 11.55 -6.06 12.95
CA ILE A 154 12.46 -5.61 14.03
C ILE A 154 13.27 -6.77 14.60
N GLN A 155 12.66 -7.96 14.71
CA GLN A 155 13.28 -9.19 15.22
C GLN A 155 14.11 -9.92 14.16
N GLY A 156 13.80 -9.76 12.88
CA GLY A 156 14.38 -10.49 11.75
C GLY A 156 15.82 -10.10 11.38
N MET A 157 16.40 -9.06 11.99
CA MET A 157 17.82 -8.67 11.84
C MET A 157 18.35 -8.65 10.39
N GLY A 158 17.69 -7.92 9.50
CA GLY A 158 18.10 -7.79 8.08
C GLY A 158 17.51 -8.84 7.14
N LEU A 159 16.62 -9.70 7.62
CA LEU A 159 15.77 -10.53 6.77
C LEU A 159 14.64 -9.70 6.17
N THR A 160 14.42 -9.85 4.87
CA THR A 160 13.25 -9.28 4.19
C THR A 160 12.04 -10.16 4.45
N LEU A 161 10.96 -9.54 4.95
CA LEU A 161 9.67 -10.18 5.19
C LEU A 161 8.65 -9.62 4.21
N ASP A 162 7.87 -10.51 3.58
CA ASP A 162 6.79 -10.16 2.66
C ASP A 162 5.44 -10.58 3.27
N LYS A 163 4.50 -9.64 3.39
CA LYS A 163 3.13 -9.93 3.85
C LYS A 163 2.08 -9.13 3.11
N TRP A 164 0.92 -9.77 2.91
CA TRP A 164 -0.27 -9.11 2.38
C TRP A 164 -0.96 -8.28 3.47
N HIS A 165 -1.41 -7.09 3.11
CA HIS A 165 -2.12 -6.17 3.97
C HIS A 165 -3.33 -5.59 3.27
N LEU A 166 -4.44 -5.49 3.99
CA LEU A 166 -5.64 -4.79 3.56
C LEU A 166 -5.39 -3.27 3.55
N LEU A 167 -5.94 -2.59 2.56
CA LEU A 167 -5.99 -1.13 2.51
C LEU A 167 -7.32 -0.64 3.09
N ASN A 168 -7.25 0.25 4.08
CA ASN A 168 -8.38 0.93 4.71
C ASN A 168 -8.84 2.14 3.90
#